data_AF-A0A1Y3FY81-F1
#
_entry.id   AF-A0A1Y3FY81-F1
#
_cell.length_a   1.000
_cell.length_b   1.000
_cell.length_c   1.000
_cell.angle_alpha   90.00
_cell.angle_beta   90.00
_cell.angle_gamma   90.00
#
_symmetry.space_group_name_H-M   'P 1'
#
loop_
_entity.id
_entity.type
_entity.pdbx_description
1 polymer ?
#
loop_
_entity_poly.entity_id
_entity_poly.type
_entity_poly.pdbx_seq_one_letter_code
_entity_poly.pdbx_strand_id
1 'polypeptide(L)'
;MTSASGTPITSLPLASSVALTDTLLGVVTSGSETTAQQVSVGILGSAIASGAATAASNNAAATVSAMRGVAGGVAALDGAGHLALSDGAKLVSVLTVTSATQSTPAILSPDIPLSDQTQIGTGGTILADIIARADALPSGTYYVDQNDVVRRARIVGTLPDDVTVNGGVYIAGSSTLPAGLTSEGDVIITDGTVYFPNTWNNNGVLCTAGV
;
A
#
# COMPACT_ATOMS: atom_id res chain seq x y z
N MET A 1 -35.33 -46.19 -67.64
CA MET A 1 -34.34 -46.60 -66.64
C MET A 1 -35.07 -47.39 -65.57
N THR A 2 -34.72 -48.66 -65.39
CA THR A 2 -35.40 -49.60 -64.49
C THR A 2 -34.91 -49.40 -63.06
N SER A 3 -35.77 -48.92 -62.16
CA SER A 3 -35.54 -49.02 -60.71
C SER A 3 -35.77 -50.48 -60.31
N ALA A 4 -34.71 -51.28 -60.30
CA ALA A 4 -34.77 -52.60 -59.70
C ALA A 4 -35.01 -52.43 -58.19
N SER A 5 -36.14 -52.95 -57.70
CA SER A 5 -36.42 -53.04 -56.27
C SER A 5 -35.33 -53.89 -55.63
N GLY A 6 -34.51 -53.31 -54.77
CA GLY A 6 -33.50 -54.05 -54.00
C GLY A 6 -34.14 -55.12 -53.12
N THR A 7 -33.41 -56.19 -52.85
CA THR A 7 -33.82 -57.25 -51.93
C THR A 7 -34.02 -56.65 -50.52
N PRO A 8 -35.16 -56.90 -49.85
CA PRO A 8 -35.37 -56.42 -48.48
C PRO A 8 -34.27 -56.94 -47.55
N ILE A 9 -33.72 -56.05 -46.72
CA ILE A 9 -32.78 -56.44 -45.67
C ILE A 9 -33.60 -57.18 -44.60
N THR A 10 -33.37 -58.49 -44.45
CA THR A 10 -34.13 -59.34 -43.52
C THR A 10 -33.61 -59.31 -42.08
N SER A 11 -32.39 -58.79 -41.86
CA SER A 11 -31.81 -58.50 -40.55
C SER A 11 -30.60 -57.56 -40.68
N LEU A 12 -30.42 -56.62 -39.74
CA LEU A 12 -29.19 -55.84 -39.61
C LEU A 12 -28.16 -56.61 -38.77
N PRO A 13 -26.93 -56.84 -39.25
CA PRO A 13 -25.87 -57.42 -38.43
C PRO A 13 -25.50 -56.48 -37.27
N LEU A 14 -25.43 -57.01 -36.04
CA LEU A 14 -24.97 -56.26 -34.88
C LEU A 14 -23.44 -56.28 -34.83
N ALA A 15 -22.82 -55.10 -34.70
CA ALA A 15 -21.41 -54.98 -34.42
C ALA A 15 -21.13 -55.25 -32.93
N SER A 16 -20.10 -56.04 -32.61
CA SER A 16 -19.65 -56.29 -31.23
C SER A 16 -18.66 -55.24 -30.72
N SER A 17 -18.08 -54.43 -31.62
CA SER A 17 -17.21 -53.30 -31.33
C SER A 17 -17.24 -52.28 -32.48
N VAL A 18 -16.73 -51.07 -32.23
CA VAL A 18 -16.61 -49.99 -33.23
C VAL A 18 -15.20 -49.40 -33.16
N ALA A 19 -14.51 -49.32 -34.28
CA ALA A 19 -13.18 -48.72 -34.44
C ALA A 19 -13.26 -47.28 -34.97
N LEU A 20 -12.20 -46.49 -34.79
CA LEU A 20 -12.15 -45.10 -35.28
C LEU A 20 -12.23 -44.98 -36.82
N THR A 21 -11.84 -46.04 -37.53
CA THR A 21 -11.93 -46.13 -38.99
C THR A 21 -13.31 -46.52 -39.48
N ASP A 22 -14.21 -46.92 -38.59
CA ASP A 22 -15.56 -47.34 -38.97
C ASP A 22 -16.41 -46.14 -39.37
N THR A 23 -17.47 -46.43 -40.11
CA THR A 23 -18.43 -45.43 -40.58
C THR A 23 -19.81 -45.83 -40.13
N LEU A 24 -20.52 -44.90 -39.49
CA LEU A 24 -21.89 -45.10 -39.05
C LEU A 24 -22.84 -44.47 -40.06
N LEU A 25 -23.92 -45.19 -40.37
CA LEU A 25 -25.02 -44.64 -41.16
C LEU A 25 -26.00 -43.97 -40.19
N GLY A 26 -25.98 -42.64 -40.16
CA GLY A 26 -26.86 -41.83 -39.32
C GLY A 26 -27.94 -41.17 -40.15
N VAL A 27 -29.04 -40.83 -39.50
CA VAL A 27 -30.02 -39.89 -40.06
C VAL A 27 -29.60 -38.49 -39.63
N VAL A 28 -29.22 -37.65 -40.59
CA VAL A 28 -28.80 -36.27 -40.34
C VAL A 28 -29.94 -35.35 -40.72
N THR A 29 -30.32 -34.48 -39.78
CA THR A 29 -31.29 -33.41 -40.03
C THR A 29 -30.55 -32.08 -40.07
N SER A 30 -30.67 -31.34 -41.17
CA SER A 30 -30.11 -30.00 -41.33
C SER A 30 -31.19 -29.08 -41.89
N GLY A 31 -31.57 -28.07 -41.10
CA GLY A 31 -32.76 -27.28 -41.40
C GLY A 31 -34.02 -28.16 -41.42
N SER A 32 -34.75 -28.15 -42.54
CA SER A 32 -35.98 -28.91 -42.75
C SER A 32 -35.78 -30.27 -43.44
N GLU A 33 -34.55 -30.61 -43.84
CA GLU A 33 -34.27 -31.84 -44.58
C GLU A 33 -33.67 -32.91 -43.68
N THR A 34 -34.11 -34.15 -43.87
CA THR A 34 -33.64 -35.34 -43.16
C THR A 34 -33.12 -36.34 -44.19
N THR A 35 -31.83 -36.67 -44.12
CA THR A 35 -31.19 -37.61 -45.06
C THR A 35 -30.38 -38.65 -44.30
N ALA A 36 -30.25 -39.86 -44.87
CA ALA A 36 -29.31 -40.84 -44.36
C ALA A 36 -27.91 -40.49 -44.87
N GLN A 37 -26.97 -40.28 -43.95
CA GLN A 37 -25.59 -39.90 -44.27
C GLN A 37 -24.61 -40.81 -43.53
N GLN A 38 -23.54 -41.18 -44.22
CA GLN A 38 -22.40 -41.85 -43.61
C GLN A 38 -21.51 -40.84 -42.89
N VAL A 39 -21.24 -41.09 -41.62
CA VAL A 39 -20.37 -40.26 -40.78
C VAL A 39 -19.27 -41.15 -40.20
N SER A 40 -18.01 -40.75 -40.37
CA SER A 40 -16.89 -41.52 -39.82
C SER A 40 -16.84 -41.38 -38.29
N VAL A 41 -16.56 -42.49 -37.61
CA VAL A 41 -16.46 -42.53 -36.15
C VAL A 41 -15.35 -41.59 -35.65
N GLY A 42 -14.26 -41.44 -36.41
CA GLY A 42 -13.20 -40.46 -36.10
C GLY A 42 -13.67 -38.99 -36.09
N ILE A 43 -14.58 -38.60 -36.99
CA ILE A 43 -15.15 -37.24 -37.00
C ILE A 43 -16.07 -37.04 -35.78
N LEU A 44 -16.92 -38.02 -35.47
CA LEU A 44 -17.76 -38.02 -34.26
C LEU A 44 -16.91 -37.91 -32.99
N GLY A 45 -15.87 -38.74 -32.88
CA GLY A 45 -14.94 -38.72 -31.74
C GLY A 45 -14.23 -37.37 -31.59
N SER A 46 -13.82 -36.74 -32.70
CA SER A 46 -13.19 -35.42 -32.69
C SER A 46 -14.16 -34.32 -32.22
N ALA A 47 -15.39 -34.35 -32.70
CA ALA A 47 -16.43 -33.39 -32.28
C ALA A 47 -16.78 -33.54 -30.78
N ILE A 48 -16.92 -34.78 -30.30
CA ILE A 48 -17.17 -35.07 -28.88
C ILE A 48 -15.99 -34.59 -28.02
N ALA A 49 -14.76 -34.89 -28.43
CA ALA A 49 -13.55 -34.46 -27.71
C ALA A 49 -13.45 -32.92 -27.65
N SER A 50 -13.73 -32.23 -28.76
CA SER A 50 -13.76 -30.77 -28.81
C SER A 50 -14.83 -30.20 -27.88
N GLY A 51 -16.05 -30.75 -27.90
CA GLY A 51 -17.12 -30.32 -26.99
C GLY A 51 -16.79 -30.54 -25.53
N ALA A 52 -16.18 -31.68 -25.18
CA ALA A 52 -15.71 -31.98 -23.83
C ALA A 52 -14.62 -31.01 -23.37
N ALA A 53 -13.68 -30.66 -24.24
CA ALA A 53 -12.63 -29.67 -23.94
C ALA A 53 -13.22 -28.27 -23.69
N THR A 54 -14.19 -27.84 -24.50
CA THR A 54 -14.89 -26.56 -24.29
C THR A 54 -15.65 -26.54 -22.98
N ALA A 55 -16.38 -27.63 -22.65
CA ALA A 55 -17.09 -27.74 -21.37
C ALA A 55 -16.14 -27.70 -20.17
N ALA A 56 -15.01 -28.40 -20.25
CA ALA A 56 -13.99 -28.36 -19.20
C ALA A 56 -13.41 -26.95 -19.01
N SER A 57 -13.12 -26.24 -20.10
CA SER A 57 -12.64 -24.86 -20.06
C SER A 57 -13.65 -23.91 -19.41
N ASN A 58 -14.93 -24.01 -19.79
CA ASN A 58 -16.01 -23.22 -19.21
C ASN A 58 -16.18 -23.49 -17.71
N ASN A 59 -16.11 -24.76 -17.29
CA ASN A 59 -16.21 -25.13 -15.88
C ASN A 59 -15.05 -24.59 -15.05
N ALA A 60 -13.83 -24.63 -15.60
CA ALA A 60 -12.65 -24.06 -14.94
C ALA A 60 -12.77 -22.54 -14.78
N ALA A 61 -13.18 -21.83 -15.84
CA ALA A 61 -13.40 -20.39 -15.81
C ALA A 61 -14.51 -19.99 -14.82
N ALA A 62 -15.61 -20.74 -14.78
CA ALA A 62 -16.70 -20.52 -13.83
C ALA A 62 -16.25 -20.72 -12.38
N THR A 63 -15.47 -21.77 -12.12
CA THR A 63 -14.93 -22.05 -10.77
C THR A 63 -13.99 -20.94 -10.30
N VAL A 64 -13.07 -20.50 -11.15
CA VAL A 64 -12.18 -19.37 -10.85
C VAL A 64 -12.98 -18.09 -10.60
N SER A 65 -14.01 -17.83 -11.41
CA SER A 65 -14.87 -16.65 -11.24
C SER A 65 -15.67 -16.69 -9.94
N ALA A 66 -16.18 -17.86 -9.55
CA ALA A 66 -16.88 -18.06 -8.28
C ALA A 66 -15.96 -17.84 -7.06
N MET A 67 -14.68 -18.21 -7.16
CA MET A 67 -13.70 -18.01 -6.09
C MET A 67 -13.17 -16.56 -5.98
N ARG A 68 -13.27 -15.76 -7.05
CA ARG A 68 -12.77 -14.37 -7.07
C ARG A 68 -13.62 -13.36 -6.26
N GLY A 69 -14.75 -13.77 -5.68
CA GLY A 69 -15.68 -12.88 -4.97
C GLY A 69 -16.24 -13.39 -3.63
N VAL A 70 -15.61 -14.38 -3.00
CA VAL A 70 -16.20 -15.12 -1.84
C VAL A 70 -16.32 -14.26 -0.57
N ALA A 71 -15.72 -13.08 -0.50
CA ALA A 71 -15.92 -12.17 0.63
C ALA A 71 -17.17 -11.29 0.47
N GLY A 72 -18.28 -11.77 -0.11
CA GLY A 72 -19.55 -11.03 -0.16
C GLY A 72 -19.48 -9.61 -0.77
N GLY A 73 -18.53 -9.36 -1.67
CA GLY A 73 -18.28 -8.03 -2.26
C GLY A 73 -17.24 -7.15 -1.56
N VAL A 74 -16.69 -7.56 -0.40
CA VAL A 74 -15.66 -6.77 0.30
C VAL A 74 -14.21 -7.04 -0.15
N ALA A 75 -13.98 -8.07 -0.96
CA ALA A 75 -12.69 -8.35 -1.59
C ALA A 75 -12.91 -8.79 -3.03
N ALA A 76 -12.41 -8.01 -4.00
CA ALA A 76 -12.52 -8.29 -5.42
C ALA A 76 -11.13 -8.31 -6.07
N LEU A 77 -10.85 -9.36 -6.85
CA LEU A 77 -9.65 -9.42 -7.68
C LEU A 77 -9.97 -8.78 -9.04
N ASP A 78 -9.27 -7.72 -9.45
CA ASP A 78 -9.49 -7.10 -10.76
C ASP A 78 -9.00 -7.98 -11.93
N GLY A 79 -9.21 -7.52 -13.17
CA GLY A 79 -8.79 -8.25 -14.38
C GLY A 79 -7.28 -8.38 -14.56
N ALA A 80 -6.49 -7.64 -13.78
CA ALA A 80 -5.03 -7.70 -13.75
C ALA A 80 -4.49 -8.51 -12.54
N GLY A 81 -5.37 -9.01 -11.67
CA GLY A 81 -4.98 -9.79 -10.50
C GLY A 81 -4.72 -8.98 -9.23
N HIS A 82 -5.13 -7.71 -9.17
CA HIS A 82 -5.00 -6.88 -7.96
C HIS A 82 -6.18 -7.11 -7.02
N LEU A 83 -5.90 -7.21 -5.72
CA LEU A 83 -6.90 -7.39 -4.67
C LEU A 83 -7.41 -6.02 -4.17
N ALA A 84 -8.63 -5.66 -4.52
CA ALA A 84 -9.33 -4.50 -3.99
C ALA A 84 -10.16 -4.90 -2.77
N LEU A 85 -9.88 -4.29 -1.61
CA LEU A 85 -10.69 -4.43 -0.40
C LEU A 85 -11.59 -3.20 -0.25
N SER A 86 -12.90 -3.40 -0.21
CA SER A 86 -13.90 -2.35 -0.01
C SER A 86 -14.82 -2.75 1.13
N ASP A 87 -15.30 -1.80 1.93
CA ASP A 87 -16.34 -2.04 2.95
C ASP A 87 -17.78 -1.96 2.37
N GLY A 88 -17.90 -1.86 1.05
CA GLY A 88 -19.18 -1.66 0.35
C GLY A 88 -19.58 -0.21 0.16
N ALA A 89 -18.84 0.77 0.72
CA ALA A 89 -19.11 2.21 0.57
C ALA A 89 -17.90 3.01 0.06
N LYS A 90 -16.66 2.58 0.36
CA LYS A 90 -15.43 3.24 -0.09
C LYS A 90 -14.37 2.22 -0.51
N LEU A 91 -13.56 2.58 -1.50
CA LEU A 91 -12.30 1.90 -1.78
C LEU A 91 -11.34 2.23 -0.62
N VAL A 92 -10.86 1.23 0.10
CA VAL A 92 -9.86 1.44 1.16
C VAL A 92 -8.50 1.58 0.46
N SER A 93 -8.20 2.76 -0.12
CA SER A 93 -6.92 3.04 -0.81
C SER A 93 -5.72 3.18 0.14
N VAL A 94 -5.84 2.63 1.34
CA VAL A 94 -4.91 2.75 2.46
C VAL A 94 -3.81 1.69 2.35
N LEU A 95 -3.92 0.71 1.44
CA LEU A 95 -3.04 -0.45 1.39
C LEU A 95 -2.35 -0.55 0.02
N THR A 96 -1.06 -0.25 -0.02
CA THR A 96 -0.23 -0.56 -1.19
C THR A 96 0.14 -2.04 -1.14
N VAL A 97 -0.24 -2.80 -2.17
CA VAL A 97 0.04 -4.24 -2.25
C VAL A 97 1.19 -4.48 -3.23
N THR A 98 2.31 -4.97 -2.72
CA THR A 98 3.36 -5.56 -3.55
C THR A 98 2.98 -7.01 -3.82
N SER A 99 2.81 -7.37 -5.09
CA SER A 99 2.38 -8.71 -5.49
C SER A 99 3.32 -9.81 -4.98
N ALA A 100 2.73 -10.91 -4.52
CA ALA A 100 3.46 -12.13 -4.19
C ALA A 100 4.14 -12.74 -5.44
N THR A 101 5.24 -13.44 -5.23
CA THR A 101 5.79 -14.41 -6.20
C THR A 101 5.60 -15.83 -5.64
N GLN A 102 5.97 -16.85 -6.42
CA GLN A 102 5.88 -18.26 -5.98
C GLN A 102 6.70 -18.55 -4.71
N SER A 103 7.71 -17.73 -4.43
CA SER A 103 8.62 -17.89 -3.28
C SER A 103 8.53 -16.76 -2.25
N THR A 104 7.80 -15.69 -2.55
CA THR A 104 7.79 -14.48 -1.73
C THR A 104 6.34 -14.07 -1.46
N PRO A 105 5.90 -14.03 -0.19
CA PRO A 105 4.57 -13.54 0.17
C PRO A 105 4.34 -12.10 -0.29
N ALA A 106 3.07 -11.73 -0.50
CA ALA A 106 2.71 -10.34 -0.77
C ALA A 106 3.02 -9.47 0.46
N ILE A 107 3.51 -8.25 0.21
CA ILE A 107 3.71 -7.25 1.25
C ILE A 107 2.57 -6.25 1.16
N LEU A 108 1.88 -6.04 2.27
CA LEU A 108 0.81 -5.06 2.39
C LEU A 108 1.37 -3.89 3.20
N SER A 109 1.53 -2.74 2.55
CA SER A 109 2.06 -1.53 3.16
C SER A 109 0.93 -0.55 3.41
N PRO A 110 0.44 -0.40 4.64
CA PRO A 110 -0.62 0.55 4.93
C PRO A 110 -0.05 1.97 4.96
N ASP A 111 -0.64 2.87 4.18
CA ASP A 111 -0.46 4.32 4.30
C ASP A 111 -1.66 4.86 5.07
N ILE A 112 -1.48 5.15 6.36
CA ILE A 112 -2.57 5.60 7.24
C ILE A 112 -2.62 7.12 7.23
N PRO A 113 -3.51 7.76 6.44
CA PRO A 113 -3.66 9.20 6.48
C PRO A 113 -4.17 9.62 7.87
N LEU A 114 -3.42 10.50 8.53
CA LEU A 114 -3.83 11.12 9.78
C LEU A 114 -4.56 12.43 9.47
N SER A 115 -5.70 12.63 10.09
CA SER A 115 -6.50 13.86 10.05
C SER A 115 -6.73 14.36 11.46
N ASP A 116 -7.21 15.59 11.60
CA ASP A 116 -7.59 16.18 12.89
C ASP A 116 -8.58 15.32 13.68
N GLN A 117 -9.43 14.55 12.99
CA GLN A 117 -10.41 13.64 13.60
C GLN A 117 -9.86 12.25 13.91
N THR A 118 -8.58 11.99 13.61
CA THR A 118 -7.99 10.68 13.86
C THR A 118 -7.90 10.43 15.36
N GLN A 119 -8.56 9.38 15.83
CA GLN A 119 -8.55 8.99 17.23
C GLN A 119 -7.18 8.41 17.62
N ILE A 120 -6.61 8.90 18.72
CA ILE A 120 -5.35 8.46 19.29
C ILE A 120 -5.62 7.71 20.59
N GLY A 121 -5.39 6.39 20.57
CA GLY A 121 -5.68 5.50 21.69
C GLY A 121 -7.17 5.14 21.83
N THR A 122 -7.55 4.51 22.93
CA THR A 122 -8.90 3.97 23.14
C THR A 122 -9.87 4.94 23.84
N GLY A 123 -9.38 6.10 24.27
CA GLY A 123 -10.14 7.05 25.09
C GLY A 123 -10.97 8.09 24.33
N GLY A 124 -11.11 7.97 23.01
CA GLY A 124 -11.86 8.94 22.20
C GLY A 124 -11.14 10.26 21.89
N THR A 125 -9.93 10.48 22.42
CA THR A 125 -9.09 11.65 22.09
C THR A 125 -8.76 11.68 20.60
N ILE A 126 -8.94 12.82 19.94
CA ILE A 126 -8.56 12.99 18.54
C ILE A 126 -7.25 13.76 18.38
N LEU A 127 -6.62 13.67 17.22
CA LEU A 127 -5.35 14.36 16.91
C LEU A 127 -5.46 15.88 17.12
N ALA A 128 -6.60 16.48 16.77
CA ALA A 128 -6.87 17.90 17.01
C ALA A 128 -6.76 18.28 18.50
N ASP A 129 -7.25 17.42 19.40
CA ASP A 129 -7.18 17.66 20.86
C ASP A 129 -5.72 17.68 21.33
N ILE A 130 -4.87 16.83 20.75
CA ILE A 130 -3.45 16.76 21.10
C ILE A 130 -2.72 18.00 20.61
N ILE A 131 -2.98 18.43 19.37
CA ILE A 131 -2.39 19.65 18.79
C ILE A 131 -2.82 20.87 19.62
N ALA A 132 -4.10 21.01 19.93
CA ALA A 132 -4.61 22.10 20.75
C ALA A 132 -3.97 22.12 22.16
N ARG A 133 -3.72 20.94 22.76
CA ARG A 133 -3.00 20.85 24.04
C ARG A 133 -1.53 21.22 23.93
N ALA A 134 -0.88 20.93 22.80
CA ALA A 134 0.50 21.34 22.54
C ALA A 134 0.59 22.87 22.38
N ASP A 135 -0.35 23.48 21.66
CA ASP A 135 -0.44 24.93 21.50
C ASP A 135 -0.73 25.67 22.82
N ALA A 136 -1.43 25.01 23.74
CA ALA A 136 -1.74 25.54 25.06
C ALA A 136 -0.59 25.39 26.10
N LEU A 137 0.57 24.85 25.71
CA LEU A 137 1.70 24.71 26.64
C LEU A 137 2.23 26.10 27.07
N PRO A 138 2.45 26.34 28.38
CA PRO A 138 2.97 27.61 28.86
C PRO A 138 4.34 27.96 28.26
N SER A 139 4.46 29.18 27.74
CA SER A 139 5.72 29.73 27.26
C SER A 139 6.80 29.69 28.35
N GLY A 140 8.05 29.46 27.95
CA GLY A 140 9.22 29.40 28.85
C GLY A 140 9.31 28.16 29.75
N THR A 141 8.31 27.27 29.73
CA THR A 141 8.30 26.05 30.56
C THR A 141 8.80 24.82 29.81
N TYR A 142 8.82 24.86 28.48
CA TYR A 142 9.23 23.74 27.64
C TYR A 142 10.27 24.19 26.60
N TYR A 143 11.16 23.28 26.21
CA TYR A 143 12.13 23.47 25.15
C TYR A 143 12.25 22.20 24.30
N VAL A 144 12.73 22.34 23.06
CA VAL A 144 13.07 21.22 22.18
C VAL A 144 14.56 20.96 22.30
N ASP A 145 14.95 19.72 22.61
CA ASP A 145 16.37 19.34 22.68
C ASP A 145 16.97 19.07 21.29
N GLN A 146 18.27 18.77 21.23
CA GLN A 146 18.99 18.48 19.98
C GLN A 146 18.51 17.25 19.20
N ASN A 147 17.63 16.44 19.81
CA ASN A 147 17.05 15.23 19.20
C ASN A 147 15.55 15.42 18.92
N ASP A 148 15.07 16.67 18.83
CA ASP A 148 13.66 17.02 18.59
C ASP A 148 12.67 16.55 19.67
N VAL A 149 13.15 16.34 20.91
CA VAL A 149 12.29 15.93 22.03
C VAL A 149 11.87 17.15 22.85
N VAL A 150 10.54 17.32 23.01
CA VAL A 150 9.97 18.33 23.92
C VAL A 150 10.24 17.95 25.37
N ARG A 151 10.93 18.82 26.11
CA ARG A 151 11.26 18.63 27.52
C ARG A 151 10.76 19.79 28.37
N ARG A 152 10.46 19.50 29.64
CA ARG A 152 10.15 20.54 30.62
C ARG A 152 11.43 21.20 31.10
N ALA A 153 11.49 22.53 31.00
CA ALA A 153 12.54 23.34 31.59
C ALA A 153 12.55 23.14 33.12
N ARG A 154 13.74 22.91 33.67
CA ARG A 154 13.93 22.87 35.11
C ARG A 154 14.37 24.26 35.57
N ILE A 155 13.46 24.98 36.23
CA ILE A 155 13.81 26.24 36.91
C ILE A 155 14.51 25.87 38.21
N VAL A 156 15.79 26.26 38.35
CA VAL A 156 16.61 26.00 39.54
C VAL A 156 16.84 27.25 40.38
N GLY A 157 16.32 28.40 39.93
CA GLY A 157 16.37 29.69 40.62
C GLY A 157 15.85 30.79 39.71
N THR A 158 15.56 31.94 40.30
CA THR A 158 15.30 33.19 39.57
C THR A 158 16.55 34.06 39.63
N LEU A 159 16.84 34.77 38.55
CA LEU A 159 17.87 35.79 38.59
C LEU A 159 17.38 36.93 39.51
N PRO A 160 18.19 37.40 40.47
CA PRO A 160 17.83 38.54 41.31
C PRO A 160 17.48 39.78 40.47
N ASP A 161 16.55 40.61 40.94
CA ASP A 161 16.03 41.78 40.21
C ASP A 161 17.10 42.84 39.90
N ASP A 162 18.23 42.82 40.63
CA ASP A 162 19.39 43.69 40.42
C ASP A 162 20.35 43.16 39.34
N VAL A 163 20.10 41.97 38.77
CA VAL A 163 20.87 41.42 37.66
C VAL A 163 20.11 41.64 36.36
N THR A 164 20.59 42.59 35.55
CA THR A 164 20.06 42.86 34.20
C THR A 164 20.95 42.19 33.15
N VAL A 165 20.35 41.31 32.33
CA VAL A 165 21.03 40.73 31.16
C VAL A 165 20.76 41.63 29.96
N ASN A 166 21.67 42.57 29.70
CA ASN A 166 21.56 43.52 28.59
C ASN A 166 22.32 43.00 27.35
N GLY A 167 21.93 41.84 26.83
CA GLY A 167 22.57 41.19 25.68
C GLY A 167 22.33 39.68 25.58
N GLY A 168 22.85 39.05 24.53
CA GLY A 168 22.85 37.58 24.42
C GLY A 168 23.81 36.95 25.44
N VAL A 169 23.35 35.94 26.18
CA VAL A 169 24.21 35.14 27.06
C VAL A 169 24.81 33.99 26.26
N TYR A 170 26.10 34.07 25.96
CA TYR A 170 26.84 33.01 25.28
C TYR A 170 27.41 32.04 26.32
N ILE A 171 26.67 30.97 26.61
CA ILE A 171 27.14 29.88 27.47
C ILE A 171 27.84 28.86 26.59
N ALA A 172 29.17 28.80 26.65
CA ALA A 172 29.90 27.70 26.04
C ALA A 172 29.64 26.43 26.85
N GLY A 173 28.81 25.52 26.34
CA GLY A 173 28.69 24.14 26.85
C GLY A 173 29.93 23.28 26.53
N SER A 174 30.94 23.89 25.88
CA SER A 174 32.23 23.29 25.56
C SER A 174 33.27 23.76 26.57
N SER A 175 34.25 22.91 26.88
CA SER A 175 35.46 23.31 27.63
C SER A 175 36.33 24.33 26.88
N THR A 176 35.86 24.86 25.75
CA THR A 176 36.52 25.85 24.91
C THR A 176 35.56 27.00 24.60
N LEU A 177 36.08 28.22 24.67
CA LEU A 177 35.36 29.41 24.23
C LEU A 177 35.12 29.37 22.71
N PRO A 178 34.03 29.98 22.21
CA PRO A 178 33.82 30.20 20.77
C PRO A 178 35.03 30.89 20.13
N ALA A 179 35.30 30.61 18.86
CA ALA A 179 36.37 31.28 18.11
C ALA A 179 36.18 32.80 18.17
N GLY A 180 37.28 33.52 18.39
CA GLY A 180 37.29 34.97 18.56
C GLY A 180 37.07 35.46 20.00
N LEU A 181 36.87 34.54 20.96
CA LEU A 181 36.81 34.83 22.39
C LEU A 181 37.94 34.11 23.14
N THR A 182 38.59 34.82 24.06
CA THR A 182 39.61 34.29 24.97
C THR A 182 39.24 34.64 26.42
N SER A 183 39.73 33.86 27.38
CA SER A 183 39.59 34.13 28.81
C SER A 183 40.96 34.43 29.38
N GLU A 184 41.07 35.58 30.03
CA GLU A 184 42.23 35.99 30.82
C GLU A 184 41.75 36.08 32.29
N GLY A 185 41.67 34.93 32.95
CA GLY A 185 41.03 34.81 34.27
C GLY A 185 39.50 34.95 34.18
N ASP A 186 38.92 35.81 35.01
CA ASP A 186 37.46 36.00 35.13
C ASP A 186 36.85 36.90 34.04
N VAL A 187 37.66 37.40 33.11
CA VAL A 187 37.24 38.35 32.06
C VAL A 187 37.28 37.66 30.70
N ILE A 188 36.16 37.76 29.97
CA ILE A 188 36.07 37.32 28.57
C ILE A 188 36.46 38.48 27.66
N ILE A 189 37.43 38.18 26.79
CA ILE A 189 38.05 39.10 25.87
C ILE A 189 37.75 38.65 24.44
N THR A 190 37.64 39.59 23.50
CA THR A 190 37.68 39.26 22.07
C THR A 190 39.04 39.56 21.48
N ASP A 191 39.52 38.68 20.60
CA ASP A 191 40.71 38.92 19.78
C ASP A 191 40.41 39.79 18.54
N GLY A 192 39.15 40.19 18.34
CA GLY A 192 38.69 41.02 17.22
C GLY A 192 38.56 40.30 15.87
N THR A 193 38.78 38.98 15.82
CA THR A 193 38.67 38.19 14.59
C THR A 193 37.22 37.84 14.20
N VAL A 194 36.30 37.91 15.16
CA VAL A 194 34.87 37.65 14.98
C VAL A 194 34.06 38.85 15.45
N TYR A 195 33.12 39.30 14.62
CA TYR A 195 32.18 40.36 14.99
C TYR A 195 31.04 39.79 15.83
N PHE A 196 30.86 40.33 17.03
CA PHE A 196 29.74 39.99 17.92
C PHE A 196 28.70 41.14 17.90
N PRO A 197 27.49 40.92 17.35
CA PRO A 197 26.48 41.96 17.23
C PRO A 197 26.11 42.59 18.58
N ASN A 198 25.88 43.92 18.60
CA ASN A 198 25.53 44.71 19.80
C ASN A 198 26.59 44.70 20.92
N THR A 199 27.83 44.40 20.57
CA THR A 199 28.97 44.49 21.48
C THR A 199 29.98 45.50 20.95
N TRP A 200 30.75 46.09 21.86
CA TRP A 200 31.90 46.91 21.51
C TRP A 200 33.11 46.46 22.33
N ASN A 201 34.28 46.51 21.70
CA ASN A 201 35.53 46.17 22.35
C ASN A 201 36.04 47.38 23.11
N ASN A 202 36.13 47.28 24.44
CA ASN A 202 36.73 48.28 25.32
C ASN A 202 38.10 47.82 25.80
N ASN A 203 39.14 48.03 25.00
CA ASN A 203 40.52 47.64 25.32
C ASN A 203 40.67 46.17 25.77
N GLY A 204 40.02 45.26 25.04
CA GLY A 204 40.05 43.82 25.30
C GLY A 204 38.81 43.31 26.03
N VAL A 205 38.12 44.12 26.82
CA VAL A 205 36.89 43.66 27.50
C VAL A 205 35.70 43.75 26.54
N LEU A 206 34.97 42.65 26.38
CA LEU A 206 33.73 42.67 25.61
C LEU A 206 32.63 43.33 26.47
N CYS A 207 32.21 44.52 26.09
CA CYS A 207 31.11 45.22 26.75
C CYS A 207 29.85 45.13 25.86
N THR A 208 28.71 44.81 26.46
CA THR A 208 27.43 44.93 25.74
C THR A 208 27.03 46.41 25.72
N ALA A 209 26.64 46.90 24.54
CA ALA A 209 26.05 48.24 24.46
C ALA A 209 24.61 48.13 24.97
N GLY A 210 24.34 48.69 26.14
CA GLY A 210 22.97 48.81 26.62
C GLY A 210 22.16 49.68 25.65
N VAL A 211 21.07 49.13 25.11
CA VAL A 211 19.98 49.90 24.52
C VAL A 211 18.98 50.30 25.60
#